data_AF-A0A7S2B7B4-F1
#
_entry.id   AF-A0A7S2B7B4-F1
#
_cell.length_a   1.000
_cell.length_b   1.000
_cell.length_c   1.000
_cell.angle_alpha   90.00
_cell.angle_beta   90.00
_cell.angle_gamma   90.00
#
_symmetry.space_group_name_H-M   'P 1'
#
loop_
_entity.id
_entity.type
_entity.pdbx_description
1 polymer ?
#
loop_
_entity_poly.entity_id
_entity_poly.type
_entity_poly.pdbx_seq_one_letter_code
_entity_poly.pdbx_strand_id
1 'polypeptide(L)'
;VSQAANRNLRRALLMLEATKVQAYPFNDEQPIQLPDWELYIAQLAKEICQEQSPQKLLRAREMLYELLTNCIPAPIIMRTLTRELLKSLDDELKHEVAYWAAFYEHRMVTGSKEIFHLEAFVAKFMSIYKQFLINMFG
;
A
#
# COMPACT_ATOMS: atom_id res chain seq x y z
N VAL A 1 11.27 -17.27 -1.21
CA VAL A 1 11.82 -16.10 -1.95
C VAL A 1 11.21 -15.90 -3.34
N SER A 2 11.22 -16.91 -4.23
CA SER A 2 10.76 -16.75 -5.63
C SER A 2 9.35 -16.16 -5.78
N GLN A 3 8.37 -16.65 -5.00
CA GLN A 3 7.00 -16.13 -4.99
C GLN A 3 6.93 -14.67 -4.53
N ALA A 4 7.62 -14.32 -3.45
CA ALA A 4 7.62 -12.97 -2.87
C ALA A 4 8.34 -11.91 -3.74
N ALA A 5 9.21 -12.36 -4.65
CA ALA A 5 9.90 -11.48 -5.59
C ALA A 5 9.01 -11.06 -6.78
N ASN A 6 7.82 -11.64 -6.94
CA ASN A 6 6.86 -11.33 -8.00
C ASN A 6 7.51 -11.25 -9.39
N ARG A 7 8.26 -12.30 -9.76
CA ARG A 7 8.98 -12.43 -11.04
C ARG A 7 10.07 -11.37 -11.29
N ASN A 8 10.48 -10.62 -10.28
CA ASN A 8 11.61 -9.70 -10.36
C ASN A 8 12.90 -10.36 -9.81
N LEU A 9 13.81 -10.73 -10.70
CA LEU A 9 15.04 -11.45 -10.34
C LEU A 9 15.96 -10.62 -9.42
N ARG A 10 16.12 -9.32 -9.69
CA ARG A 10 16.93 -8.43 -8.84
C ARG A 10 16.40 -8.41 -7.42
N ARG A 11 15.08 -8.29 -7.28
CA ARG A 11 14.39 -8.33 -5.98
C ARG A 11 14.61 -9.67 -5.28
N ALA A 12 14.49 -10.79 -6.00
CA ALA A 12 14.71 -12.12 -5.44
C ALA A 12 16.11 -12.28 -4.84
N LEU A 13 17.14 -11.83 -5.55
CA LEU A 13 18.53 -11.92 -5.10
C LEU A 13 18.77 -11.06 -3.85
N LEU A 14 18.36 -9.79 -3.88
CA LEU A 14 18.52 -8.88 -2.74
C LEU A 14 17.78 -9.37 -1.48
N MET A 15 16.57 -9.91 -1.65
CA MET A 15 15.80 -10.49 -0.53
C MET A 15 16.49 -11.72 0.04
N LEU A 16 17.06 -12.59 -0.81
CA LEU A 16 17.81 -13.76 -0.38
C LEU A 16 19.09 -13.37 0.39
N GLU A 17 19.82 -12.37 -0.11
CA GLU A 17 21.02 -11.83 0.55
C GLU A 17 20.67 -11.23 1.92
N ALA A 18 19.63 -10.40 1.99
CA ALA A 18 19.17 -9.81 3.25
C ALA A 18 18.72 -10.88 4.26
N THR A 19 17.99 -11.90 3.79
CA THR A 19 17.55 -13.03 4.63
C THR A 19 18.77 -13.81 5.18
N LYS A 20 19.79 -14.04 4.35
CA LYS A 20 21.03 -14.69 4.77
C LYS A 20 21.79 -13.88 5.82
N VAL A 21 21.90 -12.56 5.62
CA VAL A 21 22.60 -11.66 6.55
C VAL A 21 21.91 -11.64 7.92
N GLN A 22 20.57 -11.70 7.93
CA GLN A 22 19.81 -11.70 9.17
C GLN A 22 19.99 -12.99 9.98
N ALA A 23 19.90 -14.16 9.33
CA ALA A 23 20.13 -15.44 9.98
C ALA A 23 20.64 -16.48 8.98
N TYR A 24 21.71 -17.17 9.38
CA TYR A 24 22.30 -18.29 8.64
C TYR A 24 22.87 -19.31 9.65
N PRO A 25 22.74 -20.63 9.42
CA PRO A 25 22.15 -21.34 8.27
C PRO A 25 20.66 -21.07 8.05
N PHE A 26 20.19 -21.22 6.80
CA PHE A 26 18.76 -21.07 6.49
C PHE A 26 17.92 -22.14 7.20
N ASN A 27 16.72 -21.76 7.67
CA ASN A 27 15.70 -22.67 8.18
C ASN A 27 14.40 -22.54 7.37
N ASP A 28 13.57 -23.59 7.39
CA ASP A 28 12.33 -23.62 6.59
C ASP A 28 11.28 -22.62 7.09
N GLU A 29 11.35 -22.24 8.37
CA GLU A 29 10.44 -21.30 9.04
C GLU A 29 10.95 -19.84 9.00
N GLN A 30 12.05 -19.54 8.30
CA GLN A 30 12.62 -18.19 8.29
C GLN A 30 11.66 -17.19 7.64
N PRO A 31 11.36 -16.05 8.29
CA PRO A 31 10.66 -14.97 7.61
C PRO A 31 11.57 -14.38 6.53
N ILE A 32 11.01 -14.21 5.34
CA ILE A 32 11.71 -13.56 4.24
C ILE A 32 11.77 -12.06 4.53
N GLN A 33 12.96 -11.47 4.41
CA GLN A 33 13.14 -10.03 4.56
C GLN A 33 12.50 -9.28 3.40
N LEU A 34 11.57 -8.38 3.72
CA LEU A 34 10.89 -7.48 2.79
C LEU A 34 11.46 -6.07 2.90
N PRO A 35 11.39 -5.25 1.84
CA PRO A 35 11.81 -3.85 1.93
C PRO A 35 10.96 -3.06 2.93
N ASP A 36 11.60 -2.22 3.75
CA ASP A 36 10.93 -1.44 4.80
C ASP A 36 9.77 -0.59 4.27
N TRP A 37 9.94 0.00 3.09
CA TRP A 37 8.90 0.83 2.48
C TRP A 37 7.63 0.06 2.11
N GLU A 38 7.74 -1.24 1.78
CA GLU A 38 6.57 -2.06 1.51
C GLU A 38 5.84 -2.41 2.80
N LEU A 39 6.58 -2.72 3.86
CA LEU A 39 6.00 -2.94 5.19
C LEU A 39 5.30 -1.68 5.70
N TYR A 40 5.89 -0.51 5.45
CA TYR A 40 5.31 0.78 5.81
C TYR A 40 4.02 1.07 5.03
N ILE A 41 3.96 0.77 3.73
CA ILE A 41 2.71 0.85 2.95
C ILE A 41 1.67 -0.15 3.43
N ALA A 42 2.07 -1.37 3.77
CA ALA A 42 1.16 -2.38 4.33
C ALA A 42 0.59 -1.93 5.69
N GLN A 43 1.40 -1.26 6.51
CA GLN A 43 0.92 -0.63 7.75
C GLN A 43 -0.08 0.49 7.44
N LEU A 44 0.24 1.40 6.50
CA LEU A 44 -0.69 2.44 6.07
C LEU A 44 -2.04 1.86 5.63
N ALA A 45 -2.03 0.80 4.81
CA ALA A 45 -3.24 0.10 4.36
C ALA A 45 -4.08 -0.40 5.55
N LYS A 46 -3.44 -1.03 6.54
CA LYS A 46 -4.12 -1.48 7.76
C LYS A 46 -4.73 -0.32 8.53
N GLU A 47 -3.97 0.75 8.69
CA GLU A 47 -4.40 1.95 9.43
C GLU A 47 -5.63 2.61 8.82
N ILE A 48 -5.70 2.71 7.49
CA ILE A 48 -6.85 3.33 6.80
C ILE A 48 -8.06 2.38 6.67
N CYS A 49 -7.87 1.07 6.80
CA CYS A 49 -8.96 0.10 6.95
C CYS A 49 -9.54 0.09 8.38
N GLN A 50 -8.70 0.32 9.39
CA GLN A 50 -9.14 0.31 10.80
C GLN A 50 -10.05 1.48 11.14
N GLU A 51 -9.77 2.68 10.63
CA GLU A 51 -10.50 3.89 11.01
C GLU A 51 -10.64 4.88 9.84
N GLN A 52 -11.85 5.38 9.62
CA GLN A 52 -12.17 6.36 8.57
C GLN A 52 -12.60 7.70 9.20
N SER A 53 -11.63 8.37 9.84
CA SER A 53 -11.78 9.69 10.45
C SER A 53 -10.85 10.74 9.81
N PRO A 54 -11.17 12.04 9.89
CA PRO A 54 -10.28 13.10 9.39
C PRO A 54 -8.90 13.11 10.09
N GLN A 55 -8.84 12.73 11.36
CA GLN A 55 -7.58 12.61 12.10
C GLN A 55 -6.71 11.48 11.53
N LYS A 56 -7.32 10.33 11.22
CA LYS A 56 -6.61 9.21 10.58
C LYS A 56 -6.15 9.55 9.17
N LEU A 57 -6.94 10.34 8.41
CA LEU A 57 -6.53 10.84 7.10
C LEU A 57 -5.31 11.78 7.18
N LEU A 58 -5.26 12.67 8.19
CA LEU A 58 -4.09 13.51 8.43
C LEU A 58 -2.85 12.67 8.74
N ARG A 59 -2.99 11.63 9.57
CA ARG A 59 -1.92 10.68 9.86
C ARG A 59 -1.46 9.93 8.60
N ALA A 60 -2.40 9.47 7.78
CA ALA A 60 -2.09 8.83 6.49
C ALA A 60 -1.31 9.77 5.56
N ARG A 61 -1.65 11.07 5.55
CA ARG A 61 -0.90 12.09 4.79
C ARG A 61 0.55 12.21 5.25
N GLU A 62 0.82 12.19 6.56
CA GLU A 62 2.19 12.19 7.10
C GLU A 62 2.98 10.98 6.63
N MET A 63 2.38 9.78 6.67
CA MET A 63 3.01 8.55 6.18
C MET A 63 3.32 8.63 4.67
N LEU A 64 2.41 9.16 3.87
CA LEU A 64 2.64 9.38 2.44
C LEU A 64 3.79 10.37 2.19
N TYR A 65 3.91 11.43 3.00
CA TYR A 65 5.04 12.35 2.92
C TYR A 65 6.37 11.67 3.25
N GLU A 66 6.41 10.81 4.26
CA GLU A 66 7.62 10.08 4.62
C GLU A 66 8.09 9.18 3.47
N LEU A 67 7.16 8.50 2.79
CA LEU A 67 7.47 7.68 1.62
C LEU A 67 8.03 8.53 0.45
N LEU A 68 7.39 9.66 0.15
CA LEU A 68 7.84 10.56 -0.93
C LEU A 68 9.21 11.20 -0.60
N THR A 69 9.43 11.56 0.66
CA THR A 69 10.69 12.16 1.13
C THR A 69 11.85 11.17 1.02
N ASN A 70 11.58 9.88 1.26
CA ASN A 70 12.54 8.79 1.04
C ASN A 70 12.66 8.36 -0.45
N CYS A 71 12.26 9.24 -1.37
CA CYS A 71 12.40 9.06 -2.83
C CYS A 71 11.70 7.82 -3.40
N ILE A 72 10.57 7.41 -2.80
CA ILE A 72 9.75 6.33 -3.37
C ILE A 72 8.79 6.96 -4.37
N PRO A 73 8.81 6.56 -5.65
CA PRO A 73 7.94 7.13 -6.68
C PRO A 73 6.46 6.95 -6.34
N ALA A 74 5.66 8.01 -6.48
CA ALA A 74 4.24 7.97 -6.16
C ALA A 74 3.42 6.91 -6.93
N PRO A 75 3.70 6.59 -8.21
CA PRO A 75 3.05 5.46 -8.89
C PRO A 75 3.31 4.11 -8.20
N ILE A 76 4.50 3.92 -7.61
CA ILE A 76 4.82 2.71 -6.86
C ILE A 76 4.04 2.68 -5.55
N ILE A 77 3.95 3.81 -4.85
CA ILE A 77 3.13 3.94 -3.63
C ILE A 77 1.67 3.59 -3.95
N MET A 78 1.09 4.22 -4.97
CA MET A 78 -0.31 4.00 -5.38
C MET A 78 -0.61 2.54 -5.69
N ARG A 79 0.22 1.90 -6.54
CA ARG A 79 0.03 0.50 -6.94
C ARG A 79 0.19 -0.46 -5.76
N THR A 80 1.17 -0.21 -4.91
CA THR A 80 1.44 -1.08 -3.75
C THR A 80 0.34 -0.95 -2.71
N LEU A 81 -0.06 0.28 -2.38
CA LEU A 81 -1.17 0.55 -1.46
C LEU A 81 -2.48 -0.08 -1.97
N THR A 82 -2.79 0.08 -3.25
CA THR A 82 -3.99 -0.52 -3.86
C THR A 82 -3.95 -2.04 -3.73
N ARG A 83 -2.82 -2.68 -4.02
CA ARG A 83 -2.69 -4.15 -3.87
C ARG A 83 -2.87 -4.60 -2.43
N GLU A 84 -2.32 -3.88 -1.45
CA GLU A 84 -2.49 -4.20 -0.03
C GLU A 84 -3.94 -4.04 0.41
N LEU A 85 -4.62 -2.98 -0.04
CA LEU A 85 -6.03 -2.77 0.25
C LEU A 85 -6.89 -3.91 -0.32
N LEU A 86 -6.70 -4.28 -1.59
CA LEU A 86 -7.49 -5.33 -2.25
C LEU A 86 -7.40 -6.71 -1.58
N LYS A 87 -6.38 -6.98 -0.76
CA LYS A 87 -6.29 -8.24 0.02
C LYS A 87 -7.32 -8.34 1.13
N SER A 88 -7.77 -7.19 1.64
CA SER A 88 -8.61 -7.10 2.84
C SER A 88 -10.08 -6.74 2.52
N LEU A 89 -10.42 -6.63 1.24
CA LEU A 89 -11.74 -6.17 0.78
C LEU A 89 -12.59 -7.31 0.21
N ASP A 90 -13.90 -7.15 0.27
CA ASP A 90 -14.87 -7.98 -0.43
C ASP A 90 -14.90 -7.66 -1.94
N ASP A 91 -15.30 -8.63 -2.76
CA ASP A 91 -15.23 -8.54 -4.22
C ASP A 91 -16.03 -7.38 -4.81
N GLU A 92 -17.17 -7.03 -4.19
CA GLU A 92 -17.98 -5.87 -4.59
C GLU A 92 -17.19 -4.56 -4.46
N LEU A 93 -16.44 -4.40 -3.37
CA LEU A 93 -15.65 -3.20 -3.12
C LEU A 93 -14.38 -3.14 -3.98
N LYS A 94 -13.80 -4.30 -4.31
CA LYS A 94 -12.57 -4.37 -5.12
C LYS A 94 -12.71 -3.68 -6.46
N HIS A 95 -13.86 -3.82 -7.12
CA HIS A 95 -14.09 -3.18 -8.41
C HIS A 95 -14.07 -1.65 -8.29
N GLU A 96 -14.79 -1.10 -7.32
CA GLU A 96 -14.86 0.34 -7.12
C GLU A 96 -13.50 0.92 -6.70
N VAL A 97 -12.79 0.26 -5.77
CA VAL A 97 -11.46 0.69 -5.32
C VAL A 97 -10.45 0.64 -6.46
N ALA A 98 -10.48 -0.40 -7.30
CA ALA A 98 -9.59 -0.51 -8.46
C ALA A 98 -9.84 0.61 -9.48
N TYR A 99 -11.11 0.96 -9.73
CA TYR A 99 -11.48 2.08 -10.60
C TYR A 99 -10.90 3.40 -10.09
N TRP A 100 -11.12 3.73 -8.81
CA TRP A 100 -10.61 4.97 -8.23
C TRP A 100 -9.09 5.01 -8.17
N ALA A 101 -8.43 3.89 -7.86
CA ALA A 101 -6.98 3.80 -7.90
C ALA A 101 -6.41 4.16 -9.28
N ALA A 102 -6.97 3.59 -10.35
CA ALA A 102 -6.57 3.89 -11.72
C ALA A 102 -6.86 5.36 -12.10
N PHE A 103 -8.01 5.90 -11.67
CA PHE A 103 -8.39 7.29 -11.92
C PHE A 103 -7.41 8.28 -11.28
N TYR A 104 -7.06 8.09 -10.01
CA TYR A 104 -6.12 8.96 -9.32
C TYR A 104 -4.67 8.75 -9.78
N GLU A 105 -4.28 7.52 -10.13
CA GLU A 105 -2.96 7.25 -10.74
C GLU A 105 -2.79 8.02 -12.06
N HIS A 106 -3.79 7.98 -12.94
CA HIS A 106 -3.73 8.71 -14.20
C HIS A 106 -3.61 10.23 -13.99
N ARG A 107 -4.41 10.78 -13.07
CA ARG A 107 -4.36 12.21 -12.74
C ARG A 107 -3.03 12.65 -12.15
N MET A 108 -2.39 11.79 -11.37
CA MET A 108 -1.07 12.05 -10.80
C MET A 108 -0.01 12.23 -11.87
N VAL A 109 -0.06 11.47 -12.97
CA VAL A 109 0.87 11.62 -14.10
C VAL A 109 0.68 12.95 -14.83
N THR A 110 -0.55 13.46 -14.90
CA THR A 110 -0.89 14.73 -15.55
C THR A 110 -0.79 15.96 -14.65
N GLY A 111 -0.66 15.75 -13.33
CA GLY A 111 -0.71 16.78 -12.30
C GLY A 111 0.66 17.30 -11.89
N SER A 112 0.67 18.27 -10.97
CA SER A 112 1.91 18.89 -10.48
C SER A 112 2.41 18.33 -9.15
N LYS A 113 1.52 18.02 -8.19
CA LYS A 113 1.88 17.56 -6.85
C LYS A 113 1.29 16.20 -6.55
N GLU A 114 2.14 15.18 -6.56
CA GLU A 114 1.77 13.77 -6.36
C GLU A 114 0.99 13.53 -5.06
N ILE A 115 1.38 14.21 -3.98
CA ILE A 115 0.74 14.07 -2.65
C ILE A 115 -0.76 14.37 -2.68
N PHE A 116 -1.22 15.31 -3.50
CA PHE A 116 -2.65 15.64 -3.58
C PHE A 116 -3.47 14.50 -4.16
N HIS A 117 -2.90 13.76 -5.12
CA HIS A 117 -3.56 12.64 -5.76
C HIS A 117 -3.57 11.40 -4.86
N LEU A 118 -2.48 11.17 -4.12
CA LEU A 118 -2.40 10.09 -3.13
C LEU A 118 -3.38 10.33 -1.98
N GLU A 119 -3.40 11.53 -1.41
CA GLU A 119 -4.33 11.91 -0.34
C GLU A 119 -5.79 11.82 -0.81
N ALA A 120 -6.09 12.30 -2.02
CA ALA A 120 -7.44 12.22 -2.58
C ALA A 120 -7.90 10.77 -2.78
N PHE A 121 -7.01 9.87 -3.22
CA PHE A 121 -7.32 8.45 -3.30
C PHE A 121 -7.61 7.85 -1.91
N VAL A 122 -6.78 8.13 -0.90
CA VAL A 122 -6.99 7.62 0.46
C VAL A 122 -8.31 8.15 1.04
N ALA A 123 -8.61 9.44 0.86
CA ALA A 123 -9.88 10.02 1.30
C ALA A 123 -11.08 9.36 0.60
N LYS A 124 -10.98 9.12 -0.71
CA LYS A 124 -12.04 8.46 -1.49
C LYS A 124 -12.23 7.02 -1.03
N PHE A 125 -11.15 6.28 -0.82
CA PHE A 125 -11.18 4.93 -0.25
C PHE A 125 -11.86 4.91 1.13
N MET A 126 -11.44 5.79 2.05
CA MET A 126 -12.05 5.88 3.38
C MET A 126 -13.55 6.16 3.32
N SER A 127 -13.99 7.04 2.40
CA SER A 127 -15.42 7.32 2.21
C SER A 127 -16.20 6.09 1.73
N ILE A 128 -15.66 5.37 0.74
CA ILE A 128 -16.30 4.16 0.17
C ILE A 128 -16.37 3.06 1.23
N TYR A 129 -15.25 2.80 1.90
CA TYR A 129 -15.14 1.75 2.91
C TYR A 129 -16.06 2.02 4.11
N LYS A 130 -16.14 3.27 4.57
CA LYS A 130 -17.05 3.66 5.66
C LYS A 130 -18.51 3.46 5.26
N GLN A 131 -18.90 3.84 4.04
CA GLN A 131 -20.27 3.64 3.56
C GLN A 131 -20.61 2.14 3.48
N PHE A 132 -19.67 1.32 3.01
CA PHE A 132 -19.83 -0.12 2.97
C PHE A 132 -20.04 -0.73 4.36
N LEU A 133 -19.22 -0.33 5.35
CA LEU A 133 -19.39 -0.78 6.74
C LEU A 133 -20.74 -0.37 7.32
N ILE A 134 -21.20 0.85 7.05
CA ILE A 134 -22.53 1.32 7.48
C ILE A 134 -23.63 0.49 6.81
N ASN A 135 -23.52 0.18 5.52
CA ASN A 135 -24.54 -0.60 4.82
C ASN A 135 -24.59 -2.07 5.27
N MET A 136 -23.45 -2.63 5.71
CA MET A 136 -23.34 -4.03 6.11
C MET A 136 -23.69 -4.27 7.59
N PHE A 137 -23.39 -3.30 8.46
CA PHE A 137 -23.51 -3.46 9.92
C PHE A 137 -24.36 -2.40 10.62
N GLY A 138 -24.76 -1.34 9.92
CA GLY A 138 -25.67 -0.31 10.41
C GLY A 138 -27.12 -0.64 10.09
#